data_AF-A0A1W9TEC5-F1
#
_entry.id   AF-A0A1W9TEC5-F1
#
_cell.length_a   1.000
_cell.length_b   1.000
_cell.length_c   1.000
_cell.angle_alpha   90.00
_cell.angle_beta   90.00
_cell.angle_gamma   90.00
#
_symmetry.space_group_name_H-M   'P 1'
#
loop_
_entity.id
_entity.type
_entity.pdbx_description
1 polymer ?
#
loop_
_entity_poly.entity_id
_entity_poly.type
_entity_poly.pdbx_seq_one_letter_code
_entity_poly.pdbx_strand_id
1 'polypeptide(L)' 'MARITIDDCLKRVPNRFRLVHMAAKRVRQIREGSEYLVSSPKNEDIVVSLREIAAGKVVDRQESKEE' A
#
# COMPACT_ATOMS: atom_id res chain seq x y z
N MET A 1 -5.66 -14.13 10.54
CA MET A 1 -5.72 -14.18 9.06
C MET A 1 -6.06 -12.78 8.58
N ALA A 2 -5.16 -12.14 7.83
CA ALA A 2 -5.37 -10.78 7.39
C ALA A 2 -6.50 -10.73 6.36
N ARG A 3 -7.66 -10.22 6.77
CA ARG A 3 -8.82 -9.97 5.91
C ARG A 3 -8.53 -8.74 5.03
N ILE A 4 -7.72 -8.90 3.98
CA ILE A 4 -7.48 -7.89 2.95
C ILE A 4 -7.51 -8.60 1.61
N THR A 5 -8.25 -8.06 0.64
CA THR A 5 -8.33 -8.64 -0.71
C THR A 5 -7.66 -7.75 -1.73
N ILE A 6 -7.25 -8.34 -2.85
CA ILE A 6 -6.68 -7.58 -3.98
C ILE A 6 -7.74 -6.63 -4.56
N ASP A 7 -9.02 -7.01 -4.54
CA ASP A 7 -10.13 -6.19 -5.01
C ASP A 7 -10.22 -4.84 -4.28
N ASP A 8 -10.00 -4.84 -2.96
CA ASP A 8 -9.98 -3.62 -2.15
C ASP A 8 -8.83 -2.68 -2.53
N CYS A 9 -7.69 -3.25 -2.93
CA CYS A 9 -6.55 -2.47 -3.42
C CYS A 9 -6.78 -1.93 -4.83
N LEU A 10 -7.42 -2.73 -5.70
CA LEU A 10 -7.70 -2.35 -7.09
C LEU A 10 -8.74 -1.24 -7.23
N LYS A 11 -9.65 -1.09 -6.25
CA LYS A 11 -10.56 0.07 -6.16
C LYS A 11 -9.81 1.40 -6.03
N ARG A 12 -8.56 1.37 -5.53
CA ARG A 12 -7.71 2.55 -5.36
C ARG A 12 -6.65 2.66 -6.46
N VAL A 13 -6.05 1.54 -6.83
CA VAL A 13 -5.02 1.47 -7.86
C VAL A 13 -5.45 0.46 -8.92
N PRO A 14 -6.10 0.89 -10.02
CA PRO A 14 -6.67 -0.02 -11.01
C PRO A 14 -5.60 -0.86 -11.73
N ASN A 15 -4.36 -0.38 -11.79
CA ASN A 15 -3.25 -1.09 -12.41
C ASN A 15 -2.52 -2.02 -11.41
N ARG A 16 -2.54 -3.32 -11.69
CA ARG A 16 -1.89 -4.36 -10.87
C ARG A 16 -0.39 -4.22 -10.78
N PHE A 17 0.30 -3.85 -11.85
CA PHE A 17 1.75 -3.63 -11.83
C PHE A 17 2.11 -2.43 -10.94
N ARG A 18 1.35 -1.35 -11.07
CA ARG A 18 1.50 -0.16 -10.23
C ARG A 18 1.26 -0.49 -8.76
N LEU A 19 0.23 -1.29 -8.46
CA LEU A 19 -0.05 -1.77 -7.11
C LEU A 19 1.16 -2.52 -6.52
N VAL A 20 1.79 -3.42 -7.30
CA VAL A 20 2.98 -4.15 -6.86
C VAL A 20 4.15 -3.21 -6.58
N HIS A 21 4.43 -2.27 -7.48
CA HIS A 21 5.50 -1.29 -7.28
C HIS A 21 5.26 -0.40 -6.06
N MET A 22 4.02 0.05 -5.86
CA MET A 22 3.63 0.90 -4.74
C MET A 22 3.74 0.16 -3.40
N ALA A 23 3.27 -1.09 -3.35
CA ALA A 23 3.42 -1.93 -2.17
C ALA A 23 4.90 -2.22 -1.85
N ALA A 24 5.71 -2.57 -2.86
CA ALA A 24 7.13 -2.82 -2.67
C ALA A 24 7.88 -1.59 -2.14
N LYS A 25 7.55 -0.40 -2.69
CA LYS A 25 8.13 0.87 -2.23
C LYS A 25 7.72 1.16 -0.79
N ARG A 26 6.46 0.94 -0.43
CA ARG A 26 5.96 1.18 0.93
C ARG A 26 6.58 0.24 1.96
N VAL A 27 6.73 -1.04 1.62
CA VAL A 27 7.43 -2.02 2.48
C VAL A 27 8.86 -1.60 2.76
N ARG A 28 9.58 -1.06 1.76
CA ARG A 28 10.94 -0.55 1.98
C ARG A 28 10.95 0.61 2.99
N GLN A 29 10.04 1.56 2.86
CA GLN A 29 9.92 2.68 3.81
C GLN A 29 9.67 2.20 5.23
N ILE A 30 8.78 1.21 5.41
CA ILE A 30 8.52 0.58 6.70
C ILE A 30 9.80 -0.02 7.29
N ARG A 31 10.54 -0.77 6.46
CA ARG A 31 11.80 -1.41 6.88
C ARG A 31 12.92 -0.41 7.18
N GLU A 32 12.88 0.76 6.55
CA GLU A 32 13.76 1.89 6.83
C GLU A 32 13.38 2.64 8.11
N GLY A 33 12.30 2.25 8.80
CA GLY A 33 11.87 2.82 10.08
C GLY A 33 10.65 3.74 9.99
N SER A 34 9.95 3.80 8.85
CA SER A 34 8.68 4.51 8.75
C SER A 34 7.63 3.89 9.66
N GLU A 35 6.85 4.75 10.31
CA GLU A 35 5.69 4.31 11.08
C GLU A 35 4.58 3.72 10.21
N TYR A 36 3.82 2.82 10.82
CA TYR A 36 2.59 2.27 10.25
C TYR A 36 1.46 3.29 10.34
N LEU A 37 0.81 3.58 9.20
CA LEU A 37 -0.34 4.46 9.11
C LEU A 37 -1.65 3.74 9.49
N VAL A 38 -1.61 2.40 9.52
CA VAL A 38 -2.74 1.54 9.91
C VAL A 38 -2.25 0.54 10.95
N SER A 39 -2.90 0.52 12.11
CA SER A 39 -2.58 -0.46 13.16
C SER A 39 -2.83 -1.88 12.68
N SER A 40 -1.81 -2.73 12.78
CA SER A 40 -1.89 -4.16 12.44
C SER A 40 -0.89 -4.95 13.28
N PRO A 41 -1.23 -5.26 14.55
CA PRO A 41 -0.28 -5.73 15.55
C PRO A 41 0.31 -7.13 15.32
N LYS A 42 -0.09 -7.85 14.24
CA LYS A 42 0.34 -9.23 13.95
C LYS A 42 0.50 -9.54 12.46
N ASN A 43 0.63 -8.53 11.60
CA ASN A 43 0.74 -8.74 10.16
C ASN A 43 2.15 -8.39 9.66
N GLU A 44 2.61 -9.07 8.61
CA GLU A 44 3.86 -8.73 7.92
C GLU A 44 3.75 -7.37 7.22
N ASP A 45 4.90 -6.69 7.04
CA ASP A 45 5.02 -5.37 6.40
C ASP A 45 4.26 -5.27 5.07
N ILE A 46 4.27 -6.35 4.28
CA ILE A 46 3.59 -6.44 2.98
C ILE A 46 2.08 -6.31 3.16
N VAL A 47 1.53 -7.01 4.14
CA VAL A 47 0.09 -7.01 4.45
C VAL A 47 -0.33 -5.66 5.02
N VAL A 48 0.51 -5.05 5.87
CA VAL A 48 0.27 -3.70 6.38
C VAL A 48 0.28 -2.68 5.24
N SER A 49 1.25 -2.76 4.33
CA SER A 49 1.34 -1.88 3.16
C SER A 49 0.09 -1.98 2.28
N LEU A 50 -0.36 -3.19 1.94
CA LEU A 50 -1.59 -3.38 1.14
C LEU A 50 -2.84 -2.84 1.85
N ARG A 51 -2.90 -2.94 3.19
CA ARG A 51 -3.98 -2.33 3.97
C ARG A 51 -3.96 -0.82 3.93
N GLU A 52 -2.78 -0.21 4.04
CA GLU A 52 -2.63 1.24 3.93
C GLU A 52 -3.03 1.75 2.53
N ILE A 53 -2.72 0.98 1.49
CA ILE A 53 -3.12 1.26 0.10
C ILE A 53 -4.65 1.18 -0.05
N ALA A 54 -5.28 0.10 0.42
CA ALA A 54 -6.74 -0.05 0.38
C ALA A 54 -7.46 1.03 1.21
N ALA A 55 -6.88 1.43 2.34
CA ALA A 55 -7.37 2.53 3.18
C ALA A 55 -7.14 3.93 2.57
N GLY A 56 -6.42 4.03 1.44
CA GLY A 56 -6.10 5.31 0.79
C GLY A 56 -5.11 6.18 1.59
N LYS A 57 -4.35 5.59 2.51
CA LYS A 57 -3.32 6.28 3.31
C LYS A 57 -1.99 6.41 2.57
N VAL A 58 -1.76 5.54 1.59
CA VAL A 58 -0.62 5.60 0.67
C VAL A 58 -1.13 6.02 -0.69
N VAL A 59 -0.64 7.17 -1.15
CA VAL A 59 -0.99 7.76 -2.44
C VAL A 59 0.23 7.80 -3.34
N ASP A 60 0.04 7.47 -4.60
CA ASP A 60 1.10 7.64 -5.59
C ASP A 60 1.08 9.07 -6.13
N ARG A 61 2.14 9.82 -5.84
CA ARG A 61 2.27 11.22 -6.24
C ARG A 61 2.49 11.40 -7.74
N GLN A 62 2.69 10.31 -8.50
CA GLN A 62 3.00 10.39 -9.94
C GLN A 62 1.82 10.79 -10.85
N GLU A 63 0.59 10.92 -10.34
CA GLU A 63 -0.55 11.44 -11.13
C GLU A 63 -0.56 12.96 -11.32
N SER A 64 0.48 13.68 -10.86
CA SER A 64 0.61 15.14 -11.02
C SER A 64 1.57 15.57 -12.14
N LYS A 65 1.85 14.68 -13.10
CA LYS A 65 2.58 15.02 -14.34
C LYS A 65 1.96 14.35 -15.56
N GLU A 66 0.76 14.78 -15.93
CA GLU A 66 0.35 14.83 -17.33
C GLU A 66 -0.12 16.28 -17.57
N GLU A 67 0.74 17.04 -18.25
CA GLU A 67 0.36 18.27 -18.97
C GLU A 67 -0.46 17.89 -20.20
#